data_AF-A0A699YIL8-F1
#
_entry.id   AF-A0A699YIL8-F1
#
_cell.length_a   1.000
_cell.length_b   1.000
_cell.length_c   1.000
_cell.angle_alpha   90.00
_cell.angle_beta   90.00
_cell.angle_gamma   90.00
#
_symmetry.space_group_name_H-M   'P 1'
#
loop_
_entity.id
_entity.type
_entity.pdbx_description
1 polymer ?
#
loop_
_entity_poly.entity_id
_entity_poly.type
_entity_poly.pdbx_seq_one_letter_code
_entity_poly.pdbx_strand_id
1 'polypeptide(L)'
;MKIVDKVNECIAKGQTVFSFEFFPPRTEEGVENLFDRLDRMAAYGPVFCDITWGAGGSTADVTLDIAKRMQNVVCVETMMHLTCTNMPLEKLDSALAE
;
A
#
# COMPACT_ATOMS: atom_id res chain seq x y z
N MET A 1 -8.59 -5.59 -8.53
CA MET A 1 -10.06 -5.54 -8.29
C MET A 1 -10.36 -4.40 -7.33
N LYS A 2 -11.59 -3.86 -7.21
CA LYS A 2 -11.85 -2.86 -6.16
C LYS A 2 -11.83 -3.55 -4.80
N ILE A 3 -11.17 -2.94 -3.82
CA ILE A 3 -11.08 -3.50 -2.45
C ILE A 3 -12.47 -3.73 -1.85
N VAL A 4 -13.41 -2.79 -2.08
CA VAL A 4 -14.80 -2.90 -1.61
C VAL A 4 -15.50 -4.17 -2.11
N ASP A 5 -15.23 -4.57 -3.36
CA ASP A 5 -15.85 -5.76 -3.95
C ASP A 5 -15.30 -7.03 -3.28
N LYS A 6 -13.97 -7.12 -3.09
CA LYS A 6 -13.33 -8.25 -2.39
C LYS A 6 -13.82 -8.39 -0.96
N VAL A 7 -13.92 -7.28 -0.23
CA VAL A 7 -14.41 -7.27 1.16
C VAL A 7 -15.85 -7.77 1.22
N ASN A 8 -16.73 -7.28 0.34
CA ASN A 8 -18.13 -7.71 0.29
C ASN A 8 -18.27 -9.19 -0.06
N GLU A 9 -17.44 -9.73 -0.96
CA GLU A 9 -17.42 -11.15 -1.29
C GLU A 9 -17.01 -12.03 -0.09
N CYS A 10 -15.99 -11.63 0.66
CA CYS A 10 -15.57 -12.34 1.87
C CYS A 10 -16.67 -12.34 2.93
N ILE A 11 -17.31 -11.19 3.15
CA ILE A 11 -18.43 -11.05 4.08
C ILE A 11 -19.60 -11.96 3.65
N ALA A 12 -19.95 -11.97 2.36
CA ALA A 12 -21.02 -12.82 1.84
C ALA A 12 -20.74 -14.32 2.01
N LYS A 13 -19.47 -14.72 2.01
CA LYS A 13 -19.01 -16.10 2.26
C LYS A 13 -18.86 -16.44 3.75
N GLY A 14 -19.11 -15.48 4.66
CA GLY A 14 -18.89 -15.66 6.10
C GLY A 14 -17.42 -15.78 6.49
N GLN A 15 -16.50 -15.25 5.67
CA GLN A 15 -15.06 -15.29 5.92
C GLN A 15 -14.60 -14.07 6.72
N THR A 16 -13.63 -14.26 7.61
CA THR A 16 -12.98 -13.16 8.31
C THR A 16 -12.16 -12.32 7.34
N VAL A 17 -12.37 -11.00 7.38
CA VAL A 17 -11.62 -10.02 6.59
C VAL A 17 -10.52 -9.43 7.45
N PHE A 18 -9.30 -9.39 6.91
CA PHE A 18 -8.18 -8.67 7.51
C PHE A 18 -7.24 -8.12 6.42
N SER A 19 -6.44 -7.13 6.82
CA SER A 19 -5.42 -6.47 6.00
C SER A 19 -4.16 -6.23 6.83
N PHE A 20 -3.08 -5.84 6.15
CA PHE A 20 -1.84 -5.42 6.80
C PHE A 20 -1.45 -4.00 6.38
N GLU A 21 -1.09 -3.18 7.37
CA GLU A 21 -0.53 -1.85 7.18
C GLU A 21 0.99 -1.86 7.34
N PHE A 22 1.67 -1.17 6.42
CA PHE A 22 3.12 -1.00 6.41
C PHE A 22 3.52 0.48 6.39
N PHE A 23 4.79 0.74 6.67
CA PHE A 23 5.38 2.08 6.56
C PHE A 23 6.63 2.08 5.69
N PRO A 24 6.88 3.16 4.93
CA PRO A 24 8.06 3.28 4.09
C PRO A 24 9.33 3.30 4.96
N PRO A 25 10.26 2.35 4.77
CA PRO A 25 11.53 2.33 5.49
C PRO A 25 12.38 3.55 5.10
N ARG A 26 13.28 3.97 6.01
CA ARG A 26 14.17 5.12 5.77
C ARG A 26 15.45 4.77 5.01
N THR A 27 15.76 3.49 4.86
CA THR A 27 17.00 3.00 4.24
C THR A 27 16.66 2.04 3.11
N GLU A 28 17.53 1.98 2.09
CA GLU A 28 17.40 1.05 0.97
C GLU A 28 17.39 -0.41 1.44
N GLU A 29 18.27 -0.76 2.38
CA GLU A 29 18.28 -2.08 3.02
C GLU A 29 16.94 -2.38 3.73
N GLY A 30 16.33 -1.37 4.35
CA GLY A 30 15.02 -1.50 4.97
C GLY A 30 13.92 -1.77 3.94
N VAL A 31 14.02 -1.17 2.75
CA VAL A 31 13.09 -1.36 1.63
C VAL A 31 13.17 -2.79 1.09
N GLU A 32 14.38 -3.33 0.88
CA GLU A 32 14.54 -4.73 0.45
C GLU A 32 14.01 -5.71 1.51
N ASN A 33 14.32 -5.48 2.79
CA ASN A 33 13.78 -6.28 3.89
C ASN A 33 12.24 -6.20 4.00
N LEU A 34 11.65 -5.07 3.63
CA LEU A 34 10.20 -4.91 3.57
C LEU A 34 9.61 -5.79 2.47
N PHE A 35 10.22 -5.85 1.28
CA PHE A 35 9.73 -6.71 0.20
C PHE A 35 9.77 -8.19 0.57
N ASP A 36 10.85 -8.65 1.20
CA ASP A 36 10.92 -10.01 1.73
C ASP A 36 9.83 -10.30 2.76
N ARG A 37 9.48 -9.31 3.59
CA ARG A 37 8.40 -9.44 4.57
C ARG A 37 7.03 -9.47 3.90
N LEU A 38 6.82 -8.61 2.90
CA LEU A 38 5.56 -8.53 2.16
C LEU A 38 5.24 -9.87 1.50
N ASP A 39 6.22 -10.51 0.86
CA ASP A 39 6.05 -11.83 0.23
C ASP A 39 5.61 -12.89 1.26
N ARG A 40 6.30 -12.97 2.41
CA ARG A 40 5.92 -13.88 3.49
C ARG A 40 4.53 -13.57 4.06
N MET A 41 4.17 -12.30 4.18
CA MET A 41 2.89 -11.89 4.77
C MET A 41 1.73 -12.08 3.79
N ALA A 42 1.96 -11.95 2.48
CA ALA A 42 0.96 -12.22 1.45
C ALA A 42 0.46 -13.67 1.48
N ALA A 43 1.32 -14.62 1.89
CA ALA A 43 0.95 -16.03 2.05
C ALA A 43 -0.17 -16.28 3.08
N TYR A 44 -0.43 -15.35 4.00
CA TYR A 44 -1.56 -15.46 4.94
C TYR A 44 -2.91 -15.12 4.30
N GLY A 45 -2.93 -14.59 3.07
CA GLY A 45 -4.14 -14.25 2.34
C GLY A 45 -4.90 -13.02 2.86
N PRO A 46 -4.23 -11.88 3.13
CA PRO A 46 -4.94 -10.64 3.44
C PRO A 46 -5.79 -10.21 2.23
N VAL A 47 -6.92 -9.53 2.48
CA VAL A 47 -7.80 -9.08 1.40
C VAL A 47 -7.13 -7.95 0.58
N PHE A 48 -6.38 -7.10 1.27
CA PHE A 48 -5.56 -6.02 0.71
C PHE A 48 -4.43 -5.70 1.71
N CYS A 49 -3.44 -4.94 1.26
CA CYS A 49 -2.42 -4.32 2.10
C CYS A 49 -2.36 -2.82 1.84
N ASP A 50 -1.86 -2.07 2.81
CA ASP A 50 -1.70 -0.63 2.68
C ASP A 50 -0.32 -0.14 3.14
N ILE A 51 0.04 1.04 2.62
CA ILE A 51 1.32 1.70 2.87
C ILE A 51 1.07 3.15 3.25
N THR A 52 1.63 3.55 4.39
CA THR A 52 1.47 4.91 4.92
C THR A 52 2.21 5.97 4.10
N TRP A 53 1.73 7.20 4.19
CA TRP A 53 2.27 8.37 3.52
C TRP A 53 2.67 9.45 4.52
N GLY A 54 3.91 9.91 4.45
CA GLY A 54 4.43 10.96 5.30
C GLY A 54 3.79 12.32 5.01
N ALA A 55 3.29 12.99 6.04
CA ALA A 55 2.69 14.31 5.94
C ALA A 55 3.60 15.30 5.17
N GLY A 56 2.99 16.20 4.39
CA GLY A 56 3.68 17.13 3.50
C GLY A 56 4.41 16.46 2.31
N GLY A 57 4.24 15.15 2.10
CA GLY A 57 4.93 14.42 1.03
C GLY A 57 6.38 14.10 1.33
N SER A 58 6.74 13.99 2.61
CA SER A 58 8.11 13.68 3.06
C SER A 58 8.60 12.30 2.61
N THR A 59 7.68 11.37 2.34
CA THR A 59 7.99 10.01 1.85
C THR A 59 7.38 9.72 0.48
N ALA A 60 6.97 10.75 -0.27
CA ALA A 60 6.17 10.60 -1.49
C ALA A 60 6.77 9.58 -2.49
N ASP A 61 8.02 9.80 -2.90
CA ASP A 61 8.70 8.98 -3.90
C ASP A 61 8.83 7.52 -3.44
N VAL A 62 9.32 7.32 -2.20
CA VAL A 62 9.49 5.98 -1.61
C VAL A 62 8.15 5.25 -1.44
N THR A 63 7.09 5.98 -1.07
CA THR A 63 5.75 5.40 -0.88
C THR A 63 5.17 4.95 -2.23
N LEU A 64 5.31 5.77 -3.27
CA LEU A 64 4.88 5.44 -4.63
C LEU A 64 5.62 4.21 -5.18
N ASP A 65 6.94 4.15 -5.01
CA ASP A 65 7.75 3.03 -5.47
C ASP A 65 7.39 1.73 -4.75
N ILE A 66 7.20 1.78 -3.42
CA ILE A 66 6.76 0.63 -2.64
C ILE A 66 5.34 0.20 -3.06
N ALA A 67 4.40 1.13 -3.22
CA ALA A 67 3.03 0.82 -3.62
C ALA A 67 2.98 0.13 -4.98
N LYS A 68 3.73 0.64 -5.97
CA LYS A 68 3.86 0.04 -7.31
C LYS A 68 4.42 -1.37 -7.23
N ARG A 69 5.48 -1.58 -6.45
CA ARG A 69 6.15 -2.89 -6.34
C ARG A 69 5.29 -3.89 -5.55
N MET A 70 4.57 -3.45 -4.52
CA MET A 70 3.56 -4.27 -3.82
C MET A 70 2.46 -4.75 -4.77
N GLN A 71 1.90 -3.85 -5.57
CA GLN A 71 0.80 -4.15 -6.48
C GLN A 71 1.22 -5.10 -7.61
N ASN A 72 2.43 -4.91 -8.17
CA ASN A 72 2.89 -5.61 -9.37
C ASN A 72 3.71 -6.88 -9.09
N VAL A 73 4.45 -6.94 -7.99
CA VAL A 73 5.36 -8.06 -7.69
C VAL A 73 4.75 -9.00 -6.66
N VAL A 74 4.22 -8.45 -5.57
CA VAL A 74 3.64 -9.26 -4.48
C VAL A 74 2.20 -9.68 -4.80
N CYS A 75 1.60 -9.10 -5.86
CA CYS A 75 0.26 -9.41 -6.36
C CYS A 75 -0.86 -9.28 -5.29
N VAL A 76 -0.68 -8.35 -4.34
CA VAL A 76 -1.72 -8.01 -3.35
C VAL A 76 -2.34 -6.67 -3.74
N GLU A 77 -3.67 -6.60 -3.72
CA GLU A 77 -4.39 -5.32 -3.82
C GLU A 77 -3.82 -4.31 -2.82
N THR A 78 -3.26 -3.23 -3.35
CA THR A 78 -2.52 -2.24 -2.57
C THR A 78 -3.34 -0.96 -2.45
N MET A 79 -3.43 -0.44 -1.22
CA MET A 79 -4.02 0.87 -0.92
C MET A 79 -2.91 1.81 -0.44
N MET A 80 -2.70 2.89 -1.19
CA MET A 80 -1.71 3.90 -0.83
C MET A 80 -2.38 5.03 -0.03
N HIS A 81 -1.83 5.35 1.13
CA HIS A 81 -2.27 6.53 1.87
C HIS A 81 -1.87 7.79 1.09
N LEU A 82 -2.64 8.87 1.22
CA LEU A 82 -2.31 10.15 0.60
C LEU A 82 -2.83 11.29 1.46
N THR A 83 -1.92 12.09 2.01
CA THR A 83 -2.27 13.28 2.81
C THR A 83 -2.13 14.54 1.96
N CYS A 84 -3.04 15.51 2.10
CA CYS A 84 -3.01 16.75 1.32
C CYS A 84 -2.46 17.99 2.05
N THR A 85 -2.32 17.95 3.38
CA THR A 85 -1.86 19.10 4.16
C THR A 85 -0.41 19.44 3.84
N ASN A 86 -0.10 20.74 3.66
CA ASN A 86 1.24 21.27 3.37
C ASN A 86 1.86 20.69 2.08
N MET A 87 1.04 20.36 1.08
CA MET A 87 1.48 19.85 -0.21
C MET A 87 0.94 20.72 -1.34
N PRO A 88 1.76 21.06 -2.37
CA PRO A 88 1.27 21.73 -3.57
C PRO A 88 0.34 20.79 -4.37
N LEU A 89 -0.62 21.38 -5.10
CA LEU A 89 -1.61 20.63 -5.87
C LEU A 89 -0.96 19.69 -6.90
N GLU A 90 0.13 20.15 -7.52
CA GLU A 90 0.86 19.42 -8.55
C GLU A 90 1.43 18.09 -8.02
N LYS A 91 1.81 18.04 -6.74
CA LYS A 91 2.28 16.79 -6.12
C LYS A 91 1.15 15.80 -5.89
N LEU A 92 -0.06 16.30 -5.57
CA LEU A 92 -1.24 15.45 -5.44
C LEU A 92 -1.63 14.85 -6.80
N ASP A 93 -1.67 15.70 -7.83
CA ASP A 93 -1.99 15.27 -9.20
C ASP A 93 -0.97 14.25 -9.72
N SER A 94 0.32 14.50 -9.47
CA SER A 94 1.38 13.55 -9.82
C SER A 94 1.21 12.21 -9.10
N ALA A 95 0.89 12.20 -7.80
CA ALA A 95 0.71 10.95 -7.05
C ALA A 95 -0.54 10.16 -7.48
N LEU A 96 -1.58 10.83 -7.99
CA LEU A 96 -2.82 10.20 -8.47
C LEU A 96 -2.74 9.71 -9.92
N ALA A 97 -1.81 10.23 -10.71
CA ALA A 97 -1.61 9.86 -12.11
C ALA A 97 -0.75 8.60 -12.30
N GLU A 98 -0.01 8.21 -11.26
CA GLU A 98 0.83 7.00 -11.19
C GLU A 98 0.01 5.72 -10.89
#